data_AF-A0A957FRF7-F1
#
_entry.id   AF-A0A957FRF7-F1
#
_cell.length_a   1.000
_cell.length_b   1.000
_cell.length_c   1.000
_cell.angle_alpha   90.00
_cell.angle_beta   90.00
_cell.angle_gamma   90.00
#
_symmetry.space_group_name_H-M   'P 1'
#
loop_
_entity.id
_entity.type
_entity.pdbx_description
1 polymer ?
#
loop_
_entity_poly.entity_id
_entity_poly.type
_entity_poly.pdbx_seq_one_letter_code
_entity_poly.pdbx_strand_id
1 'polypeptide(L)'
;NQNNPDKKILLVIDQFEELFTLTSDVAQRRQFLDEILEAIDIQKFLPEQHFSLVVTLRADFLGQALAYRPLADSLQGADVKLGPMSRDDLGRAIANPAKRLGVEFEPGLVLRILNDVGSEPGNLPLLEFALSALWDQRQGANLTHKAYENIGGVEGALARHANEVYEGLTLTNQRLARHIFVQMVQPGEGTEDTRRVALRQELGEEAWRLVQKLADARLVVTNVNASGEETVEVVHEALIRTWGLLRDWMDEDRSFRAWQERLRQGLDQWQRSQRDPGALLRGVLLQQAQEWSGSENAVLSSQEATFIRASVEASEQSQQAEEAARQRELEQAQKLSESRRRQIVFVRWAAVALSILLLVAVGAAIFAFGQQRQASQNAVEAEMQATAAYQAQETAVANELIAATRAAEAISSQMEAEAAQAEAETARADADAARINAEDAQEIAEQERAAALRQSQIALAQSLASQATTSLDQDADTELATLLALEAYRLDQLAGGPVSWLVDSALRPILSDGFFNTTLVSHTGNVRAVAYSSDGTMLATVSDDDTLRLWDLRNTELEPIVLTGHTEDVSSV
;
A
#
# COMPACT_ATOMS: atom_id res chain seq x y z
N ASN A 1 -36.87 -1.73 55.05
CA ASN A 1 -37.64 -0.45 54.91
C ASN A 1 -38.83 -0.47 55.88
N GLN A 2 -38.69 -0.04 57.14
CA GLN A 2 -39.74 -0.22 58.18
C GLN A 2 -40.95 0.73 58.04
N ASN A 3 -40.86 1.77 57.20
CA ASN A 3 -41.87 2.82 57.13
C ASN A 3 -42.81 2.75 55.91
N ASN A 4 -42.64 1.78 54.99
CA ASN A 4 -43.53 1.59 53.83
C ASN A 4 -43.38 0.15 53.26
N PRO A 5 -44.20 -0.82 53.71
CA PRO A 5 -44.11 -2.21 53.26
C PRO A 5 -44.41 -2.40 51.77
N ASP A 6 -45.19 -1.52 51.13
CA ASP A 6 -45.56 -1.67 49.70
C ASP A 6 -44.53 -1.13 48.68
N LYS A 7 -43.38 -0.62 49.13
CA LYS A 7 -42.41 -0.01 48.21
C LYS A 7 -41.53 -1.06 47.55
N LYS A 8 -41.69 -1.21 46.22
CA LYS A 8 -40.78 -1.95 45.36
C LYS A 8 -39.53 -1.12 45.07
N ILE A 9 -38.35 -1.69 45.31
CA ILE A 9 -37.05 -1.08 45.04
C ILE A 9 -36.49 -1.70 43.75
N LEU A 10 -36.15 -0.87 42.77
CA LEU A 10 -35.44 -1.29 41.56
C LEU A 10 -34.05 -0.63 41.58
N LEU A 11 -33.00 -1.45 41.59
CA LEU A 11 -31.64 -1.02 41.38
C LEU A 11 -31.24 -1.34 39.94
N VAL A 12 -30.83 -0.32 39.20
CA VAL A 12 -30.28 -0.47 37.84
C VAL A 12 -28.80 -0.15 37.91
N ILE A 13 -27.96 -1.08 37.48
CA ILE A 13 -26.51 -0.89 37.35
C ILE A 13 -26.19 -0.97 35.87
N ASP A 14 -25.94 0.19 35.28
CA ASP A 14 -25.41 0.29 33.92
C ASP A 14 -23.91 -0.04 33.92
N GLN A 15 -23.37 -0.54 32.80
CA GLN A 15 -21.95 -0.87 32.64
C GLN A 15 -21.37 -1.74 33.76
N PHE A 16 -22.03 -2.87 34.07
CA PHE A 16 -21.64 -3.76 35.16
C PHE A 16 -20.21 -4.32 34.98
N GLU A 17 -19.66 -4.31 33.77
CA GLU A 17 -18.27 -4.66 33.49
C GLU A 17 -17.23 -3.82 34.24
N GLU A 18 -17.57 -2.59 34.67
CA GLU A 18 -16.66 -1.73 35.43
C GLU A 18 -16.21 -2.36 36.75
N LEU A 19 -17.05 -3.22 37.32
CA LEU A 19 -16.70 -4.00 38.50
C LEU A 19 -15.50 -4.92 38.26
N PHE A 20 -15.27 -5.36 37.01
CA PHE A 20 -14.16 -6.22 36.65
C PHE A 20 -12.95 -5.45 36.12
N THR A 21 -13.15 -4.27 35.54
CA THR A 21 -12.07 -3.47 34.93
C THR A 21 -11.47 -2.43 35.88
N LEU A 22 -12.28 -1.76 36.71
CA LEU A 22 -11.82 -0.67 37.59
C LEU A 22 -11.44 -1.15 39.00
N THR A 23 -11.98 -2.28 39.44
CA THR A 23 -11.73 -2.82 40.80
C THR A 23 -10.68 -3.92 40.77
N SER A 24 -9.46 -3.58 41.22
CA SER A 24 -8.34 -4.53 41.29
C SER A 24 -8.39 -5.44 42.54
N ASP A 25 -9.10 -5.05 43.60
CA ASP A 25 -9.27 -5.86 44.81
C ASP A 25 -10.41 -6.88 44.65
N VAL A 26 -10.01 -8.15 44.52
CA VAL A 26 -10.94 -9.28 44.38
C VAL A 26 -11.81 -9.49 45.63
N ALA A 27 -11.29 -9.17 46.83
CA ALA A 27 -12.05 -9.33 48.07
C ALA A 27 -13.18 -8.30 48.17
N GLN A 28 -12.87 -7.04 47.86
CA GLN A 28 -13.86 -5.96 47.81
C GLN A 28 -14.94 -6.25 46.76
N ARG A 29 -14.54 -6.71 45.57
CA ARG A 29 -15.49 -7.10 44.51
C ARG A 29 -16.43 -8.22 44.95
N ARG A 30 -15.90 -9.25 45.62
CA ARG A 30 -16.71 -10.36 46.12
C ARG A 30 -17.69 -9.89 47.19
N GLN A 31 -17.22 -9.09 48.16
CA GLN A 31 -18.09 -8.56 49.21
C GLN A 31 -19.26 -7.76 48.62
N PHE A 32 -19.00 -6.90 47.64
CA PHE A 32 -20.07 -6.14 46.96
C PHE A 32 -21.10 -7.06 46.27
N LEU A 33 -20.64 -8.10 45.57
CA LEU A 33 -21.51 -9.08 44.94
C LEU A 33 -22.32 -9.89 45.97
N ASP A 34 -21.67 -10.33 47.05
CA ASP A 34 -22.31 -11.06 48.15
C ASP A 34 -23.45 -10.21 48.76
N GLU A 35 -23.20 -8.93 49.06
CA GLU A 35 -24.19 -8.01 49.65
C GLU A 35 -25.40 -7.80 48.73
N ILE A 36 -25.18 -7.67 47.41
CA ILE A 36 -26.28 -7.53 46.43
C ILE A 36 -27.09 -8.81 46.31
N LEU A 37 -26.42 -9.97 46.22
CA LEU A 37 -27.09 -11.26 46.08
C LEU A 37 -27.88 -11.60 47.36
N GLU A 38 -27.34 -11.26 48.54
CA GLU A 38 -28.06 -11.40 49.81
C GLU A 38 -29.35 -10.56 49.80
N ALA A 39 -29.31 -9.33 49.29
CA ALA A 39 -30.51 -8.49 49.15
C ALA A 39 -31.57 -9.08 48.20
N ILE A 40 -31.15 -9.81 47.18
CA ILE A 40 -32.06 -10.55 46.28
C ILE A 40 -32.65 -11.76 47.03
N ASP A 41 -31.82 -12.53 47.72
CA ASP A 41 -32.23 -13.76 48.41
C ASP A 41 -33.10 -13.51 49.65
N ILE A 42 -32.93 -12.39 50.35
CA ILE A 42 -33.75 -12.01 51.51
C ILE A 42 -35.25 -11.97 51.15
N GLN A 43 -35.60 -11.70 49.89
CA GLN A 43 -37.00 -11.71 49.42
C GLN A 43 -37.66 -13.08 49.50
N LYS A 44 -36.87 -14.17 49.45
CA LYS A 44 -37.38 -15.54 49.68
C LYS A 44 -37.92 -15.71 51.11
N PHE A 45 -37.39 -14.94 52.05
CA PHE A 45 -37.75 -15.01 53.48
C PHE A 45 -38.67 -13.87 53.94
N LEU A 46 -38.70 -12.76 53.21
CA LEU A 46 -39.54 -11.58 53.48
C LEU A 46 -40.31 -11.16 52.21
N PRO A 47 -41.41 -11.86 51.86
CA PRO A 47 -42.13 -11.66 50.60
C PRO A 47 -42.80 -10.29 50.45
N GLU A 48 -42.93 -9.53 51.55
CA GLU A 48 -43.48 -8.17 51.53
C GLU A 48 -42.44 -7.12 51.11
N GLN A 49 -41.15 -7.46 51.05
CA GLN A 49 -40.13 -6.57 50.50
C GLN A 49 -39.81 -7.00 49.06
N HIS A 50 -40.02 -6.10 48.11
CA HIS A 50 -39.73 -6.35 46.70
C HIS A 50 -38.48 -5.57 46.29
N PHE A 51 -37.41 -6.29 45.93
CA PHE A 51 -36.20 -5.72 45.36
C PHE A 51 -35.95 -6.32 43.97
N SER A 52 -35.55 -5.52 43.00
CA SER A 52 -35.22 -6.00 41.67
C SER A 52 -33.90 -5.38 41.25
N LEU A 53 -33.03 -6.21 40.69
CA LEU A 53 -31.76 -5.78 40.15
C LEU A 53 -31.82 -5.93 38.63
N VAL A 54 -31.48 -4.86 37.93
CA VAL A 54 -31.22 -4.88 36.49
C VAL A 54 -29.78 -4.49 36.29
N VAL A 55 -29.01 -5.39 35.67
CA VAL A 55 -27.63 -5.12 35.28
C VAL A 55 -27.53 -5.12 33.77
N THR A 56 -26.75 -4.22 33.21
CA THR A 56 -26.32 -4.31 31.81
C THR A 56 -24.87 -4.74 31.78
N LEU A 57 -24.56 -5.73 30.96
CA LEU A 57 -23.22 -6.28 30.85
C LEU A 57 -22.91 -6.56 29.38
N ARG A 58 -21.74 -6.12 28.92
CA ARG A 58 -21.23 -6.50 27.59
C ARG A 58 -20.96 -8.01 27.51
N ALA A 59 -21.27 -8.62 26.36
CA ALA A 59 -21.13 -10.06 26.15
C ALA A 59 -19.71 -10.59 26.41
N ASP A 60 -18.68 -9.80 26.08
CA ASP A 60 -17.26 -10.15 26.28
C ASP A 60 -16.90 -10.34 27.77
N PHE A 61 -17.65 -9.72 28.68
CA PHE A 61 -17.45 -9.79 30.13
C PHE A 61 -18.33 -10.85 30.81
N LEU A 62 -19.20 -11.54 30.06
CA LEU A 62 -20.09 -12.56 30.60
C LEU A 62 -19.29 -13.70 31.26
N GLY A 63 -18.17 -14.12 30.68
CA GLY A 63 -17.31 -15.15 31.26
C GLY A 63 -16.78 -14.78 32.66
N GLN A 64 -16.48 -13.50 32.89
CA GLN A 64 -15.99 -13.01 34.18
C GLN A 64 -17.11 -12.97 35.23
N ALA A 65 -18.33 -12.59 34.82
CA ALA A 65 -19.51 -12.68 35.68
C ALA A 65 -19.85 -14.14 36.05
N LEU A 66 -19.74 -15.07 35.09
CA LEU A 66 -20.00 -16.50 35.31
C LEU A 66 -18.91 -17.21 36.12
N ALA A 67 -17.69 -16.65 36.19
CA ALA A 67 -16.61 -17.18 37.00
C ALA A 67 -16.91 -17.12 38.52
N TYR A 68 -17.82 -16.25 38.94
CA TYR A 68 -18.29 -16.17 40.32
C TYR A 68 -19.64 -16.90 40.46
N ARG A 69 -19.58 -18.09 41.07
CA ARG A 69 -20.67 -19.06 41.10
C ARG A 69 -22.02 -18.53 41.62
N PRO A 70 -22.10 -17.79 42.74
CA PRO A 70 -23.37 -17.29 43.26
C PRO A 70 -24.09 -16.33 42.30
N LEU A 71 -23.33 -15.48 41.60
CA LEU A 71 -23.87 -14.62 40.55
C LEU A 71 -24.32 -15.44 39.33
N ALA A 72 -23.52 -16.41 38.91
CA ALA A 72 -23.87 -17.30 37.81
C ALA A 72 -25.18 -18.04 38.04
N ASP A 73 -25.40 -18.55 39.26
CA ASP A 73 -26.65 -19.23 39.63
C ASP A 73 -27.85 -18.27 39.64
N SER A 74 -27.64 -17.01 40.04
CA SER A 74 -28.68 -15.98 40.06
C SER A 74 -29.05 -15.45 38.66
N LEU A 75 -28.12 -15.54 37.70
CA LEU A 75 -28.35 -15.14 36.31
C LEU A 75 -29.13 -16.19 35.50
N GLN A 76 -29.21 -17.45 35.97
CA GLN A 76 -29.90 -18.52 35.24
C GLN A 76 -31.38 -18.19 35.05
N GLY A 77 -31.79 -17.99 33.79
CA GLY A 77 -33.18 -17.66 33.43
C GLY A 77 -33.56 -16.20 33.60
N ALA A 78 -32.62 -15.33 33.97
CA ALA A 78 -32.79 -13.88 34.08
C ALA A 78 -32.03 -13.10 32.99
N ASP A 79 -31.27 -13.79 32.12
CA ASP A 79 -30.47 -13.16 31.07
C ASP A 79 -31.31 -12.81 29.83
N VAL A 80 -31.42 -11.50 29.54
CA VAL A 80 -31.99 -11.00 28.29
C VAL A 80 -30.85 -10.66 27.33
N LYS A 81 -30.68 -11.48 26.29
CA LYS A 81 -29.66 -11.27 25.27
C LYS A 81 -30.17 -10.27 24.22
N LEU A 82 -29.51 -9.12 24.15
CA LEU A 82 -29.77 -8.12 23.12
C LEU A 82 -28.77 -8.31 21.98
N GLY A 83 -29.28 -8.71 20.82
CA GLY A 83 -28.50 -8.73 19.58
C GLY A 83 -28.38 -7.33 18.97
N PRO A 84 -27.56 -7.18 17.91
CA PRO A 84 -27.53 -5.95 17.13
C PRO A 84 -28.91 -5.63 16.55
N MET A 85 -29.22 -4.33 16.40
CA MET A 85 -30.50 -3.90 15.83
C MET A 85 -30.65 -4.43 14.40
N SER A 86 -31.82 -4.98 14.07
CA SER A 86 -32.14 -5.30 12.69
C SER A 86 -32.28 -4.01 11.86
N ARG A 87 -32.24 -4.14 10.53
CA ARG A 87 -32.46 -3.00 9.62
C ARG A 87 -33.81 -2.31 9.85
N ASP A 88 -34.85 -3.08 10.21
CA ASP A 88 -36.17 -2.54 10.54
C ASP A 88 -36.17 -1.84 11.91
N ASP A 89 -35.45 -2.37 12.90
CA ASP A 89 -35.26 -1.70 14.19
C ASP A 89 -34.56 -0.36 14.03
N LEU A 90 -33.48 -0.31 13.23
CA LEU A 90 -32.78 0.93 12.89
C LEU A 90 -33.70 1.92 12.18
N GLY A 91 -34.49 1.46 11.20
CA GLY A 91 -35.48 2.31 10.52
C GLY A 91 -36.48 2.92 11.49
N ARG A 92 -36.97 2.14 12.46
CA ARG A 92 -37.85 2.64 13.53
C ARG A 92 -37.13 3.59 14.48
N ALA A 93 -35.87 3.32 14.83
CA ALA A 93 -35.06 4.17 15.69
C ALA A 93 -34.78 5.54 15.06
N ILE A 94 -34.66 5.60 13.72
CA ILE A 94 -34.50 6.85 12.97
C ILE A 94 -35.84 7.61 12.87
N ALA A 95 -36.90 6.94 12.39
CA ALA A 95 -38.13 7.62 12.00
C ALA A 95 -39.04 8.01 13.19
N ASN A 96 -39.12 7.17 14.23
CA ASN A 96 -40.09 7.39 15.31
C ASN A 96 -39.78 8.60 16.19
N PRO A 97 -38.52 8.90 16.57
CA PRO A 97 -38.21 10.10 17.33
C PRO A 97 -38.60 11.39 16.59
N ALA A 98 -38.28 11.48 15.29
CA ALA A 98 -38.64 12.64 14.46
C ALA A 98 -40.17 12.81 14.38
N LYS A 99 -40.89 11.71 14.13
CA LYS A 99 -42.36 11.71 14.08
C LYS A 99 -43.00 12.19 15.38
N ARG A 100 -42.45 11.82 16.54
CA ARG A 100 -42.94 12.29 17.86
C ARG A 100 -42.76 13.79 18.06
N LEU A 101 -41.75 14.39 17.41
CA LEU A 101 -41.47 15.82 17.46
C LEU A 101 -42.15 16.61 16.33
N GLY A 102 -42.97 15.95 15.50
CA GLY A 102 -43.61 16.58 14.35
C GLY A 102 -42.64 16.93 13.22
N VAL A 103 -41.49 16.26 13.17
CA VAL A 103 -40.50 16.42 12.09
C VAL A 103 -40.61 15.23 11.14
N GLU A 104 -40.66 15.52 9.85
CA GLU A 104 -40.77 14.52 8.78
C GLU A 104 -39.48 14.42 7.98
N PHE A 105 -39.15 13.19 7.59
CA PHE A 105 -38.10 12.93 6.60
C PHE A 105 -38.70 13.02 5.20
N GLU A 106 -37.95 13.63 4.28
CA GLU A 106 -38.28 13.59 2.87
C GLU A 106 -38.43 12.12 2.37
N PRO A 107 -39.39 11.83 1.47
CA PRO A 107 -39.64 10.46 1.03
C PRO A 107 -38.37 9.75 0.52
N GLY A 108 -38.06 8.59 1.10
CA GLY A 108 -36.89 7.79 0.72
C GLY A 108 -35.60 8.15 1.46
N LEU A 109 -35.54 9.25 2.23
CA LEU A 109 -34.34 9.65 2.96
C LEU A 109 -33.94 8.62 4.04
N VAL A 110 -34.90 8.08 4.79
CA VAL A 110 -34.60 7.03 5.80
C VAL A 110 -34.01 5.79 5.13
N LEU A 111 -34.52 5.38 3.97
CA LEU A 111 -33.98 4.25 3.21
C LEU A 111 -32.56 4.50 2.70
N ARG A 112 -32.29 5.74 2.26
CA ARG A 112 -30.94 6.16 1.87
C ARG A 112 -29.97 6.11 3.05
N ILE A 113 -30.34 6.66 4.20
CA ILE A 113 -29.53 6.58 5.43
C ILE A 113 -29.25 5.12 5.80
N LEU A 114 -30.25 4.25 5.75
CA LEU A 114 -30.08 2.81 6.04
C LEU A 114 -29.20 2.08 5.02
N ASN A 115 -29.18 2.52 3.75
CA ASN A 115 -28.25 1.99 2.76
C ASN A 115 -26.81 2.40 3.07
N ASP A 116 -26.60 3.66 3.42
CA ASP A 116 -25.28 4.22 3.71
C ASP A 116 -24.70 3.68 5.03
N VAL A 117 -25.56 3.32 6.00
CA VAL A 117 -25.14 2.59 7.21
C VAL A 117 -24.67 1.16 6.90
N GLY A 118 -25.22 0.48 5.90
CA GLY A 118 -24.84 -0.92 5.61
C GLY A 118 -25.15 -1.91 6.76
N SER A 119 -24.37 -2.99 6.84
CA SER A 119 -24.54 -4.09 7.82
C SER A 119 -23.30 -4.37 8.66
N GLU A 120 -22.31 -3.47 8.65
CA GLU A 120 -21.09 -3.63 9.46
C GLU A 120 -21.39 -3.50 10.97
N PRO A 121 -20.73 -4.29 11.83
CA PRO A 121 -20.83 -4.14 13.28
C PRO A 121 -20.26 -2.77 13.71
N GLY A 122 -21.03 -1.98 14.46
CA GLY A 122 -20.55 -0.73 15.06
C GLY A 122 -21.09 0.57 14.47
N ASN A 123 -22.04 0.54 13.54
CA ASN A 123 -22.47 1.75 12.82
C ASN A 123 -23.45 2.68 13.58
N LEU A 124 -23.81 2.35 14.83
CA LEU A 124 -24.73 3.17 15.63
C LEU A 124 -24.15 4.56 15.99
N PRO A 125 -22.90 4.71 16.42
CA PRO A 125 -22.28 6.02 16.63
C PRO A 125 -22.22 6.83 15.34
N LEU A 126 -21.88 6.22 14.19
CA LEU A 126 -21.90 6.91 12.90
C LEU A 126 -23.29 7.45 12.56
N LEU A 127 -24.32 6.62 12.77
CA LEU A 127 -25.71 7.03 12.59
C LEU A 127 -26.09 8.16 13.54
N GLU A 128 -25.64 8.13 14.80
CA GLU A 128 -25.87 9.20 15.78
C GLU A 128 -25.31 10.54 15.28
N PHE A 129 -24.05 10.57 14.80
CA PHE A 129 -23.44 11.78 14.26
C PHE A 129 -24.19 12.28 13.01
N ALA A 130 -24.52 11.37 12.09
CA ALA A 130 -25.23 11.71 10.87
C ALA A 130 -26.61 12.31 11.16
N LEU A 131 -27.38 11.71 12.07
CA LEU A 131 -28.70 12.21 12.45
C LEU A 131 -28.62 13.53 13.22
N SER A 132 -27.62 13.69 14.08
CA SER A 132 -27.40 14.95 14.83
C SER A 132 -27.04 16.09 13.87
N ALA A 133 -26.09 15.87 12.95
CA ALA A 133 -25.73 16.85 11.93
C ALA A 133 -26.89 17.16 10.98
N LEU A 134 -27.69 16.14 10.61
CA LEU A 134 -28.88 16.33 9.77
C LEU A 134 -29.94 17.15 10.49
N TRP A 135 -30.12 16.91 11.78
CA TRP A 135 -31.05 17.66 12.64
C TRP A 135 -30.69 19.14 12.73
N ASP A 136 -29.40 19.46 12.82
CA ASP A 136 -28.92 20.84 12.86
C ASP A 136 -29.11 21.57 11.52
N GLN A 137 -29.09 20.84 10.40
CA GLN A 137 -29.39 21.37 9.07
C GLN A 137 -30.87 21.26 8.64
N ARG A 138 -31.78 20.92 9.56
CA ARG A 138 -33.20 20.78 9.24
C ARG A 138 -33.82 22.11 8.76
N GLN A 139 -34.77 22.00 7.84
CA GLN A 139 -35.52 23.16 7.33
C GLN A 139 -36.93 23.14 7.91
N GLY A 140 -37.12 23.86 9.03
CA GLY A 140 -38.39 23.84 9.77
C GLY A 140 -38.69 22.46 10.33
N ALA A 141 -39.77 21.84 9.86
CA ALA A 141 -40.20 20.50 10.24
C ALA A 141 -39.70 19.40 9.29
N ASN A 142 -38.84 19.72 8.32
CA ASN A 142 -38.42 18.77 7.28
C ASN A 142 -36.91 18.49 7.32
N LEU A 143 -36.55 17.21 7.32
CA LEU A 143 -35.21 16.69 7.07
C LEU A 143 -35.12 16.30 5.59
N THR A 144 -34.19 16.90 4.84
CA THR A 144 -34.16 16.84 3.37
C THR A 144 -32.96 16.08 2.85
N HIS A 145 -33.08 15.53 1.64
CA HIS A 145 -31.95 14.91 0.93
C HIS A 145 -30.80 15.89 0.72
N LYS A 146 -31.11 17.16 0.46
CA LYS A 146 -30.09 18.20 0.30
C LYS A 146 -29.29 18.44 1.59
N ALA A 147 -29.98 18.52 2.74
CA ALA A 147 -29.30 18.63 4.04
C ALA A 147 -28.43 17.38 4.30
N TYR A 148 -28.92 16.20 3.91
CA TYR A 148 -28.18 14.96 4.02
C TYR A 148 -26.90 14.92 3.14
N GLU A 149 -26.97 15.43 1.92
CA GLU A 149 -25.82 15.56 1.03
C GLU A 149 -24.81 16.60 1.52
N ASN A 150 -25.30 17.74 2.01
CA ASN A 150 -24.44 18.75 2.63
C ASN A 150 -23.67 18.20 3.83
N ILE A 151 -24.25 17.21 4.53
CA ILE A 151 -23.57 16.56 5.64
C ILE A 151 -22.57 15.47 5.23
N GLY A 152 -22.46 15.17 3.93
CA GLY A 152 -21.58 14.12 3.42
C GLY A 152 -22.07 12.70 3.72
N GLY A 153 -23.38 12.53 3.97
CA GLY A 153 -23.95 11.22 4.33
C GLY A 153 -23.58 10.75 5.73
N VAL A 154 -23.64 9.43 5.97
CA VAL A 154 -23.29 8.85 7.28
C VAL A 154 -21.80 9.00 7.58
N GLU A 155 -20.96 8.58 6.63
CA GLU A 155 -19.51 8.59 6.77
C GLU A 155 -18.93 10.01 6.86
N GLY A 156 -19.39 10.92 6.00
CA GLY A 156 -18.90 12.31 5.98
C GLY A 156 -19.31 13.15 7.19
N ALA A 157 -20.34 12.74 7.94
CA ALA A 157 -20.73 13.42 9.17
C ALA A 157 -19.68 13.25 10.28
N LEU A 158 -19.15 12.03 10.45
CA LEU A 158 -18.10 11.76 11.43
C LEU A 158 -16.80 12.50 11.08
N ALA A 159 -16.39 12.47 9.81
CA ALA A 159 -15.19 13.17 9.36
C ALA A 159 -15.26 14.69 9.60
N ARG A 160 -16.43 15.31 9.41
CA ARG A 160 -16.61 16.75 9.67
C ARG A 160 -16.61 17.08 11.15
N HIS A 161 -17.25 16.26 11.99
CA HIS A 161 -17.15 16.40 13.44
C HIS A 161 -15.69 16.28 13.93
N ALA A 162 -14.93 15.33 13.38
CA ALA A 162 -13.51 15.19 13.69
C ALA A 162 -12.68 16.42 13.28
N ASN A 163 -12.96 17.01 12.11
CA ASN A 163 -12.33 18.26 11.69
C ASN A 163 -12.67 19.41 12.64
N GLU A 164 -13.95 19.60 12.99
CA GLU A 164 -14.38 20.69 13.89
C GLU A 164 -13.70 20.58 15.27
N VAL A 165 -13.63 19.37 15.82
CA VAL A 165 -12.93 19.11 17.08
C VAL A 165 -11.43 19.40 16.95
N TYR A 166 -10.80 18.94 15.87
CA TYR A 166 -9.37 19.15 15.62
C TYR A 166 -9.01 20.63 15.41
N GLU A 167 -9.79 21.36 14.62
CA GLU A 167 -9.63 22.79 14.37
C GLU A 167 -9.85 23.63 15.64
N GLY A 168 -10.69 23.16 16.56
CA GLY A 168 -10.90 23.77 17.87
C GLY A 168 -9.73 23.59 18.86
N LEU A 169 -8.74 22.74 18.55
CA LEU A 169 -7.56 22.54 19.40
C LEU A 169 -6.51 23.65 19.19
N THR A 170 -5.69 23.89 20.22
CA THR A 170 -4.50 24.75 20.09
C THR A 170 -3.45 24.09 19.20
N LEU A 171 -2.55 24.87 18.59
CA LEU A 171 -1.48 24.34 17.72
C LEU A 171 -0.64 23.23 18.40
N THR A 172 -0.35 23.36 19.69
CA THR A 172 0.35 22.32 20.47
C THR A 172 -0.48 21.05 20.58
N ASN A 173 -1.78 21.18 20.88
CA ASN A 173 -2.68 20.03 21.00
C ASN A 173 -2.99 19.40 19.64
N GLN A 174 -2.98 20.15 18.53
CA GLN A 174 -3.12 19.61 17.19
C GLN A 174 -1.95 18.68 16.82
N ARG A 175 -0.73 19.04 17.22
CA ARG A 175 0.46 18.19 17.06
C ARG A 175 0.35 16.91 17.89
N LEU A 176 -0.08 17.03 19.16
CA LEU A 176 -0.33 15.87 20.02
C LEU A 176 -1.46 15.00 19.48
N ALA A 177 -2.55 15.59 18.96
CA ALA A 177 -3.65 14.86 18.36
C ALA A 177 -3.19 14.05 17.15
N ARG A 178 -2.38 14.64 16.24
CA ARG A 178 -1.76 13.90 15.13
C ARG A 178 -0.97 12.70 15.65
N HIS A 179 -0.12 12.91 16.65
CA HIS A 179 0.67 11.82 17.24
C HIS A 179 -0.21 10.71 17.80
N ILE A 180 -1.27 11.05 18.55
CA ILE A 180 -2.22 10.08 19.11
C ILE A 180 -2.91 9.28 17.99
N PHE A 181 -3.47 9.95 16.98
CA PHE A 181 -4.23 9.26 15.93
C PHE A 181 -3.36 8.34 15.09
N VAL A 182 -2.15 8.76 14.71
CA VAL A 182 -1.21 7.89 13.96
C VAL A 182 -0.85 6.63 14.74
N GLN A 183 -0.72 6.69 16.07
CA GLN A 183 -0.43 5.51 16.89
C GLN A 183 -1.60 4.50 16.99
N MET A 184 -2.83 4.95 16.75
CA MET A 184 -4.04 4.10 16.79
C MET A 184 -4.43 3.53 15.42
N VAL A 185 -3.58 3.69 14.39
CA VAL A 185 -3.81 3.14 13.06
C VAL A 185 -2.68 2.19 12.72
N GLN A 186 -3.03 1.02 12.20
CA GLN A 186 -2.09 0.05 11.67
C GLN A 186 -2.11 0.13 10.13
N PRO A 187 -0.98 0.47 9.49
CA PRO A 187 -0.91 0.52 8.03
C PRO A 187 -1.14 -0.87 7.43
N GLY A 188 -2.01 -0.97 6.43
CA GLY A 188 -2.17 -2.20 5.65
C GLY A 188 -1.04 -2.36 4.63
N GLU A 189 -0.40 -3.53 4.54
CA GLU A 189 0.55 -3.87 3.46
C GLU A 189 -0.22 -4.23 2.18
N GLY A 190 -0.77 -3.23 1.49
CA GLY A 190 -1.59 -3.42 0.28
C GLY A 190 -3.08 -3.65 0.56
N THR A 191 -3.52 -3.57 1.82
CA THR A 191 -4.92 -3.54 2.25
C THR A 191 -5.26 -2.18 2.85
N GLU A 192 -6.55 -1.95 3.17
CA GLU A 192 -6.97 -0.75 3.90
C GLU A 192 -6.30 -0.65 5.27
N ASP A 193 -6.10 0.58 5.74
CA ASP A 193 -5.56 0.88 7.06
C ASP A 193 -6.59 0.50 8.13
N THR A 194 -6.16 -0.24 9.14
CA THR A 194 -7.04 -0.78 10.19
C THR A 194 -6.80 -0.10 11.52
N ARG A 195 -7.79 -0.19 12.42
CA ARG A 195 -7.64 0.35 13.79
C ARG A 195 -6.67 -0.51 14.63
N ARG A 196 -5.84 0.16 15.41
CA ARG A 196 -4.95 -0.41 16.42
C ARG A 196 -5.30 0.13 17.81
N VAL A 197 -5.15 -0.71 18.81
CA VAL A 197 -5.23 -0.32 20.23
C VAL A 197 -3.88 0.22 20.68
N ALA A 198 -3.84 1.48 21.14
CA ALA A 198 -2.63 2.12 21.66
C ALA A 198 -2.63 2.12 23.20
N LEU A 199 -1.46 1.97 23.81
CA LEU A 199 -1.29 1.95 25.27
C LEU A 199 -0.96 3.35 25.80
N ARG A 200 -1.39 3.67 27.03
CA ARG A 200 -1.04 4.94 27.70
C ARG A 200 0.47 5.21 27.74
N GLN A 201 1.28 4.16 27.96
CA GLN A 201 2.73 4.28 28.00
C GLN A 201 3.35 4.66 26.65
N GLU A 202 2.73 4.26 25.54
CA GLU A 202 3.20 4.57 24.19
C GLU A 202 2.93 6.04 23.82
N LEU A 203 1.85 6.62 24.33
CA LEU A 203 1.42 7.98 24.04
C LEU A 203 2.07 9.03 24.97
N GLY A 204 2.37 8.64 26.21
CA GLY A 204 2.88 9.54 27.25
C GLY A 204 1.79 10.38 27.93
N GLU A 205 2.13 10.93 29.10
CA GLU A 205 1.18 11.59 30.00
C GLU A 205 0.55 12.87 29.43
N GLU A 206 1.29 13.63 28.62
CA GLU A 206 0.78 14.87 28.03
C GLU A 206 -0.27 14.59 26.95
N ALA A 207 -0.01 13.59 26.10
CA ALA A 207 -0.96 13.13 25.09
C ALA A 207 -2.20 12.49 25.74
N TRP A 208 -2.04 11.75 26.84
CA TRP A 208 -3.15 11.10 27.54
C TRP A 208 -4.20 12.08 28.09
N ARG A 209 -3.78 13.28 28.54
CA ARG A 209 -4.74 14.32 28.94
C ARG A 209 -5.61 14.79 27.77
N LEU A 210 -5.07 14.78 26.56
CA LEU A 210 -5.81 15.11 25.36
C LEU A 210 -6.73 13.97 24.93
N VAL A 211 -6.34 12.69 25.15
CA VAL A 211 -7.17 11.51 24.91
C VAL A 211 -8.52 11.61 25.61
N GLN A 212 -8.56 12.03 26.89
CA GLN A 212 -9.82 12.22 27.61
C GLN A 212 -10.74 13.23 26.89
N LYS A 213 -10.17 14.34 26.42
CA LYS A 213 -10.90 15.37 25.68
C LYS A 213 -11.41 14.87 24.33
N LEU A 214 -10.63 14.02 23.65
CA LEU A 214 -11.03 13.36 22.40
C LEU A 214 -12.09 12.29 22.63
N ALA A 215 -12.07 11.63 23.80
CA ALA A 215 -13.08 10.65 24.21
C ALA A 215 -14.41 11.33 24.54
N ASP A 216 -14.37 12.47 25.25
CA ASP A 216 -15.55 13.32 25.49
C ASP A 216 -16.15 13.81 24.15
N ALA A 217 -15.28 14.10 23.18
CA ALA A 217 -15.68 14.45 21.81
C ALA A 217 -16.07 13.23 20.96
N ARG A 218 -16.03 12.01 21.51
CA ARG A 218 -16.38 10.74 20.86
C ARG A 218 -15.63 10.48 19.57
N LEU A 219 -14.34 10.82 19.53
CA LEU A 219 -13.44 10.42 18.45
C LEU A 219 -12.63 9.16 18.82
N VAL A 220 -12.42 8.93 20.11
CA VAL A 220 -11.69 7.78 20.65
C VAL A 220 -12.47 7.10 21.78
N VAL A 221 -12.22 5.81 21.98
CA VAL A 221 -12.74 5.04 23.11
C VAL A 221 -11.55 4.63 23.96
N THR A 222 -11.66 4.84 25.27
CA THR A 222 -10.68 4.32 26.25
C THR A 222 -11.19 3.03 26.87
N ASN A 223 -10.31 2.05 27.04
CA ASN A 223 -10.63 0.79 27.69
C ASN A 223 -9.48 0.37 28.63
N VAL A 224 -9.62 -0.75 29.33
CA VAL A 224 -8.57 -1.36 30.14
C VAL A 224 -8.32 -2.76 29.60
N ASN A 225 -7.06 -3.07 29.29
CA ASN A 225 -6.71 -4.40 28.79
C ASN A 225 -6.68 -5.46 29.91
N ALA A 226 -6.48 -6.73 29.55
CA ALA A 226 -6.44 -7.83 30.51
C ALA A 226 -5.29 -7.71 31.54
N SER A 227 -4.25 -6.91 31.26
CA SER A 227 -3.15 -6.62 32.18
C SER A 227 -3.41 -5.41 33.10
N GLY A 228 -4.58 -4.77 33.01
CA GLY A 228 -4.96 -3.63 33.85
C GLY A 228 -4.39 -2.29 33.37
N GLU A 229 -3.88 -2.21 32.14
CA GLU A 229 -3.37 -0.98 31.55
C GLU A 229 -4.45 -0.29 30.72
N GLU A 230 -4.49 1.05 30.82
CA GLU A 230 -5.41 1.86 30.04
C GLU A 230 -4.99 1.88 28.57
N THR A 231 -5.96 1.63 27.70
CA THR A 231 -5.82 1.62 26.25
C THR A 231 -6.74 2.63 25.61
N VAL A 232 -6.41 3.03 24.39
CA VAL A 232 -7.23 3.91 23.56
C VAL A 232 -7.29 3.38 22.13
N GLU A 233 -8.48 3.44 21.52
CA GLU A 233 -8.71 3.11 20.11
C GLU A 233 -9.62 4.15 19.45
N VAL A 234 -9.60 4.21 18.12
CA VAL A 234 -10.54 5.06 17.35
C VAL A 234 -11.96 4.51 17.49
N VAL A 235 -12.95 5.40 17.65
CA VAL A 235 -14.37 5.02 17.80
C VAL A 235 -14.89 4.18 16.63
N HIS A 236 -14.44 4.46 15.41
CA HIS A 236 -14.83 3.70 14.23
C HIS A 236 -13.76 3.74 13.14
N GLU A 237 -13.58 2.62 12.43
CA GLU A 237 -12.69 2.52 11.27
C GLU A 237 -13.08 3.45 10.10
N ALA A 238 -14.36 3.85 10.03
CA ALA A 238 -14.84 4.83 9.06
C ALA A 238 -14.12 6.17 9.23
N LEU A 239 -13.67 6.52 10.45
CA LEU A 239 -12.85 7.71 10.66
C LEU A 239 -11.54 7.64 9.88
N ILE A 240 -10.88 6.47 9.88
CA ILE A 240 -9.63 6.23 9.16
C ILE A 240 -9.88 6.37 7.65
N ARG A 241 -10.99 5.80 7.16
CA ARG A 241 -11.35 5.82 5.74
C ARG A 241 -11.82 7.16 5.20
N THR A 242 -12.40 8.02 6.02
CA THR A 242 -13.15 9.21 5.53
C THR A 242 -12.55 10.53 6.00
N TRP A 243 -11.74 10.52 7.07
CA TRP A 243 -11.09 11.71 7.56
C TRP A 243 -9.83 12.03 6.74
N GLY A 244 -9.95 13.01 5.84
CA GLY A 244 -8.86 13.40 4.93
C GLY A 244 -7.55 13.71 5.65
N LEU A 245 -7.58 14.51 6.72
CA LEU A 245 -6.38 14.86 7.48
C LEU A 245 -5.64 13.65 8.06
N LEU A 246 -6.38 12.66 8.60
CA LEU A 246 -5.75 11.46 9.14
C LEU A 246 -5.10 10.62 8.04
N ARG A 247 -5.77 10.50 6.89
CA ARG A 247 -5.19 9.81 5.72
C ARG A 247 -3.91 10.49 5.25
N ASP A 248 -3.93 11.82 5.15
CA ASP A 248 -2.75 12.60 4.78
C ASP A 248 -1.60 12.35 5.78
N TRP A 249 -1.88 12.28 7.08
CA TRP A 249 -0.87 11.95 8.08
C TRP A 249 -0.33 10.52 7.94
N MET A 250 -1.19 9.55 7.62
CA MET A 250 -0.79 8.16 7.40
C MET A 250 0.04 7.99 6.12
N ASP A 251 -0.32 8.68 5.04
CA ASP A 251 0.42 8.68 3.78
C ASP A 251 1.79 9.36 3.94
N GLU A 252 1.87 10.45 4.69
CA GLU A 252 3.13 11.09 5.09
C GLU A 252 4.01 10.13 5.92
N ASP A 253 3.45 9.42 6.91
CA ASP A 253 4.24 8.49 7.74
C ASP A 253 4.69 7.26 6.92
N ARG A 254 3.81 6.70 6.09
CA ARG A 254 4.13 5.57 5.20
C ARG A 254 5.25 5.92 4.22
N SER A 255 5.16 7.09 3.58
CA SER A 255 6.19 7.56 2.66
C SER A 255 7.51 7.85 3.37
N PHE A 256 7.47 8.44 4.58
CA PHE A 256 8.65 8.63 5.43
C PHE A 256 9.30 7.30 5.83
N ARG A 257 8.53 6.32 6.29
CA ARG A 257 9.03 4.99 6.68
C ARG A 257 9.68 4.25 5.51
N ALA A 258 9.01 4.25 4.35
CA ALA A 258 9.56 3.65 3.13
C ALA A 258 10.85 4.35 2.68
N TRP A 259 10.92 5.68 2.80
CA TRP A 259 12.14 6.45 2.54
C TRP A 259 13.24 6.13 3.56
N GLN A 260 12.93 6.07 4.85
CA GLN A 260 13.89 5.79 5.92
C GLN A 260 14.49 4.38 5.77
N GLU A 261 13.70 3.40 5.34
CA GLU A 261 14.20 2.06 5.07
C GLU A 261 15.20 2.05 3.89
N ARG A 262 14.89 2.75 2.79
CA ARG A 262 15.85 2.93 1.68
C ARG A 262 17.12 3.66 2.14
N LEU A 263 16.99 4.67 3.00
CA LEU A 263 18.13 5.38 3.58
C LEU A 263 19.02 4.43 4.38
N ARG A 264 18.45 3.51 5.17
CA ARG A 264 19.19 2.51 5.95
C ARG A 264 19.91 1.51 5.07
N GLN A 265 19.32 1.09 3.96
CA GLN A 265 19.99 0.23 2.98
C GLN A 265 21.23 0.93 2.38
N GLY A 266 21.10 2.21 2.01
CA GLY A 266 22.22 3.03 1.53
C GLY A 266 23.30 3.24 2.60
N LEU A 267 22.89 3.51 3.85
CA LEU A 267 23.80 3.62 4.98
C LEU A 267 24.61 2.34 5.20
N ASP A 268 23.96 1.17 5.17
CA ASP A 268 24.63 -0.13 5.34
C ASP A 268 25.62 -0.40 4.19
N GLN A 269 25.24 -0.08 2.95
CA GLN A 269 26.14 -0.17 1.79
C GLN A 269 27.37 0.74 1.94
N TRP A 270 27.18 1.98 2.38
CA TRP A 270 28.27 2.93 2.64
C TRP A 270 29.18 2.45 3.77
N GLN A 271 28.63 1.85 4.83
CA GLN A 271 29.43 1.27 5.92
C GLN A 271 30.25 0.06 5.45
N ARG A 272 29.64 -0.86 4.68
CA ARG A 272 30.31 -2.06 4.14
C ARG A 272 31.42 -1.72 3.15
N SER A 273 31.25 -0.66 2.36
CA SER A 273 32.26 -0.16 1.41
C SER A 273 33.37 0.67 2.07
N GLN A 274 33.51 0.62 3.40
CA GLN A 274 34.48 1.42 4.17
C GLN A 274 34.34 2.94 3.94
N ARG A 275 33.10 3.40 3.79
CA ARG A 275 32.72 4.80 3.56
C ARG A 275 33.19 5.36 2.21
N ASP A 276 33.11 4.55 1.16
CA ASP A 276 33.37 4.98 -0.21
C ASP A 276 32.47 6.18 -0.60
N PRO A 277 33.03 7.30 -1.10
CA PRO A 277 32.26 8.41 -1.67
C PRO A 277 31.28 8.01 -2.79
N GLY A 278 31.53 6.88 -3.46
CA GLY A 278 30.63 6.29 -4.46
C GLY A 278 29.26 5.86 -3.93
N ALA A 279 29.19 5.44 -2.66
CA ALA A 279 27.97 4.92 -2.03
C ALA A 279 27.14 5.99 -1.30
N LEU A 280 27.56 7.26 -1.35
CA LEU A 280 26.83 8.39 -0.78
C LEU A 280 25.62 8.77 -1.65
N LEU A 281 24.61 9.39 -1.03
CA LEU A 281 23.41 9.85 -1.74
C LEU A 281 23.76 10.96 -2.75
N ARG A 282 23.17 10.91 -3.94
CA ARG A 282 23.37 11.90 -5.02
C ARG A 282 22.05 12.26 -5.70
N GLY A 283 22.00 13.45 -6.30
CA GLY A 283 20.85 13.94 -7.07
C GLY A 283 19.54 13.93 -6.27
N VAL A 284 18.50 13.29 -6.83
CA VAL A 284 17.15 13.25 -6.25
C VAL A 284 17.13 12.65 -4.85
N LEU A 285 17.92 11.59 -4.59
CA LEU A 285 17.96 10.93 -3.28
C LEU A 285 18.56 11.83 -2.19
N LEU A 286 19.55 12.65 -2.54
CA LEU A 286 20.14 13.62 -1.61
C LEU A 286 19.18 14.76 -1.32
N GLN A 287 18.50 15.28 -2.34
CA GLN A 287 17.51 16.34 -2.19
C GLN A 287 16.36 15.89 -1.27
N GLN A 288 15.81 14.69 -1.52
CA GLN A 288 14.78 14.11 -0.65
C GLN A 288 15.29 13.96 0.78
N ALA A 289 16.52 13.49 0.98
CA ALA A 289 17.07 13.34 2.32
C ALA A 289 17.22 14.67 3.06
N GLN A 290 17.56 15.75 2.36
CA GLN A 290 17.60 17.10 2.92
C GLN A 290 16.20 17.60 3.30
N GLU A 291 15.22 17.43 2.40
CA GLU A 291 13.82 17.80 2.63
C GLU A 291 13.23 17.09 3.87
N TRP A 292 13.36 15.76 3.92
CA TRP A 292 12.87 14.97 5.06
C TRP A 292 13.64 15.28 6.35
N SER A 293 14.96 15.46 6.30
CA SER A 293 15.75 15.83 7.50
C SER A 293 15.40 17.19 8.10
N GLY A 294 14.87 18.11 7.29
CA GLY A 294 14.40 19.42 7.72
C GLY A 294 12.98 19.43 8.27
N SER A 295 12.24 18.33 8.15
CA SER A 295 10.88 18.22 8.68
C SER A 295 10.89 18.08 10.21
N GLU A 296 9.98 18.77 10.91
CA GLU A 296 9.82 18.67 12.38
C GLU A 296 9.50 17.23 12.84
N ASN A 297 9.08 16.35 11.93
CA ASN A 297 8.61 15.00 12.20
C ASN A 297 9.67 13.91 11.97
N ALA A 298 10.85 14.26 11.43
CA ALA A 298 11.87 13.26 11.10
C ALA A 298 12.62 12.78 12.35
N VAL A 299 12.26 11.59 12.82
CA VAL A 299 13.03 10.88 13.87
C VAL A 299 14.17 10.11 13.22
N LEU A 300 15.31 10.79 13.03
CA LEU A 300 16.53 10.22 12.47
C LEU A 300 17.50 9.75 13.57
N SER A 301 18.12 8.59 13.35
CA SER A 301 19.23 8.15 14.20
C SER A 301 20.49 8.99 13.97
N SER A 302 21.42 8.97 14.94
CA SER A 302 22.70 9.66 14.81
C SER A 302 23.53 9.17 13.61
N GLN A 303 23.40 7.90 13.23
CA GLN A 303 24.08 7.33 12.06
C GLN A 303 23.45 7.81 10.75
N GLU A 304 22.11 7.82 10.68
CA GLU A 304 21.36 8.34 9.52
C GLU A 304 21.72 9.82 9.27
N ALA A 305 21.71 10.64 10.33
CA ALA A 305 22.09 12.05 10.23
C ALA A 305 23.55 12.26 9.77
N THR A 306 24.46 11.36 10.19
CA THR A 306 25.87 11.42 9.77
C THR A 306 26.03 11.08 8.29
N PHE A 307 25.31 10.08 7.79
CA PHE A 307 25.33 9.67 6.39
C PHE A 307 24.75 10.72 5.46
N ILE A 308 23.65 11.38 5.86
CA ILE A 308 23.09 12.51 5.12
C ILE A 308 24.13 13.64 5.05
N ARG A 309 24.75 14.02 6.18
CA ARG A 309 25.77 15.06 6.21
C ARG A 309 26.97 14.74 5.30
N ALA A 310 27.49 13.52 5.36
CA ALA A 310 28.58 13.08 4.51
C ALA A 310 28.21 13.15 3.02
N SER A 311 26.95 12.81 2.69
CA SER A 311 26.45 12.91 1.31
C SER A 311 26.33 14.36 0.83
N VAL A 312 25.88 15.28 1.70
CA VAL A 312 25.82 16.72 1.40
C VAL A 312 27.23 17.27 1.15
N GLU A 313 28.18 17.00 2.06
CA GLU A 313 29.57 17.46 1.93
C GLU A 313 30.23 16.94 0.65
N ALA A 314 30.01 15.67 0.30
CA ALA A 314 30.56 15.10 -0.94
C ALA A 314 29.95 15.73 -2.21
N SER A 315 28.66 16.04 -2.19
CA SER A 315 28.00 16.72 -3.31
C SER A 315 28.52 18.14 -3.50
N GLU A 316 28.71 18.90 -2.42
CA GLU A 316 29.29 20.25 -2.47
C GLU A 316 30.72 20.23 -3.02
N GLN A 317 31.55 19.26 -2.59
CA GLN A 317 32.90 19.09 -3.11
C GLN A 317 32.92 18.75 -4.61
N SER A 318 32.00 17.89 -5.07
CA SER A 318 31.88 17.54 -6.49
C SER A 318 31.47 18.75 -7.33
N GLN A 319 30.51 19.56 -6.87
CA GLN A 319 30.08 20.77 -7.56
C GLN A 319 31.21 21.80 -7.65
N GLN A 320 31.93 22.05 -6.55
CA GLN A 320 33.08 22.96 -6.56
C GLN A 320 34.19 22.48 -7.50
N ALA A 321 34.41 21.16 -7.59
CA ALA A 321 35.40 20.59 -8.49
C ALA A 321 35.01 20.79 -9.96
N GLU A 322 33.74 20.59 -10.31
CA GLU A 322 33.20 20.86 -11.66
C GLU A 322 33.27 22.33 -12.04
N GLU A 323 32.89 23.24 -11.14
CA GLU A 323 33.00 24.69 -11.37
C GLU A 323 34.45 25.10 -11.59
N ALA A 324 35.37 24.61 -10.75
CA ALA A 324 36.79 24.86 -10.91
C ALA A 324 37.35 24.28 -12.23
N ALA A 325 36.84 23.13 -12.69
CA ALA A 325 37.23 22.55 -13.97
C ALA A 325 36.75 23.42 -15.15
N ARG A 326 35.48 23.85 -15.16
CA ARG A 326 34.94 24.79 -16.16
C ARG A 326 35.74 26.09 -16.20
N GLN A 327 36.12 26.60 -15.03
CA GLN A 327 36.87 27.85 -14.94
C GLN A 327 38.28 27.71 -15.53
N ARG A 328 38.95 26.56 -15.33
CA ARG A 328 40.24 26.26 -15.96
C ARG A 328 40.13 26.12 -17.48
N GLU A 329 39.07 25.50 -17.99
CA GLU A 329 38.84 25.39 -19.45
C GLU A 329 38.67 26.76 -20.09
N LEU A 330 37.88 27.65 -19.47
CA LEU A 330 37.70 29.02 -19.93
C LEU A 330 39.02 29.79 -19.95
N GLU A 331 39.83 29.66 -18.90
CA GLU A 331 41.17 30.29 -18.86
C GLU A 331 42.12 29.73 -19.95
N GLN A 332 42.07 28.43 -20.23
CA GLN A 332 42.88 27.81 -21.28
C GLN A 332 42.46 28.29 -22.67
N ALA A 333 41.15 28.36 -22.93
CA ALA A 333 40.60 28.88 -24.18
C ALA A 333 41.01 30.36 -24.40
N GLN A 334 40.97 31.17 -23.34
CA GLN A 334 41.43 32.56 -23.38
C GLN A 334 42.92 32.66 -23.72
N LYS A 335 43.79 31.88 -23.07
CA LYS A 335 45.25 31.87 -23.36
C LYS A 335 45.57 31.47 -24.79
N LEU A 336 44.84 30.50 -25.35
CA LEU A 336 45.00 30.10 -26.75
C LEU A 336 44.63 31.23 -27.72
N SER A 337 43.58 31.99 -27.41
CA SER A 337 43.13 33.12 -28.24
C SER A 337 44.15 34.27 -28.27
N GLU A 338 44.80 34.56 -27.14
CA GLU A 338 45.81 35.61 -27.05
C GLU A 338 47.09 35.28 -27.83
N SER A 339 47.50 34.00 -27.85
CA SER A 339 48.69 33.59 -28.59
C SER A 339 48.52 33.73 -30.10
N ARG A 340 47.33 33.37 -30.63
CA ARG A 340 46.97 33.55 -32.05
C ARG A 340 46.99 35.03 -32.44
N ARG A 341 46.52 35.92 -31.56
CA ARG A 341 46.51 37.37 -31.83
C ARG A 341 47.92 37.94 -31.98
N ARG A 342 48.91 37.47 -31.21
CA ARG A 342 50.31 37.91 -31.31
C ARG A 342 50.98 37.47 -32.62
N GLN A 343 50.68 36.26 -33.09
CA GLN A 343 51.22 35.76 -34.37
C GLN A 343 50.70 36.56 -35.57
N ILE A 344 49.40 36.90 -35.59
CA ILE A 344 48.80 37.68 -36.67
C ILE A 344 49.37 39.11 -36.73
N VAL A 345 49.62 39.74 -35.57
CA VAL A 345 50.20 41.09 -35.51
C VAL A 345 51.65 41.11 -36.01
N PHE A 346 52.46 40.10 -35.67
CA PHE A 346 53.85 39.99 -36.13
C PHE A 346 53.94 39.82 -37.66
N VAL A 347 53.09 38.96 -38.24
CA VAL A 347 53.03 38.72 -39.69
C VAL A 347 52.63 40.00 -40.45
N ARG A 348 51.69 40.80 -39.91
CA ARG A 348 51.30 42.09 -40.50
C ARG A 348 52.44 43.10 -40.55
N TRP A 349 53.25 43.20 -39.50
CA TRP A 349 54.41 44.11 -39.49
C TRP A 349 55.54 43.66 -40.43
N ALA A 350 55.77 42.35 -40.54
CA ALA A 350 56.73 41.80 -41.49
C ALA A 350 56.34 42.07 -42.95
N ALA A 351 55.06 41.97 -43.28
CA ALA A 351 54.54 42.29 -44.62
C ALA A 351 54.68 43.79 -44.97
N VAL A 352 54.44 44.69 -44.01
CA VAL A 352 54.63 46.14 -44.21
C VAL A 352 56.10 46.48 -44.48
N ALA A 353 57.03 45.88 -43.73
CA ALA A 353 58.47 46.09 -43.96
C ALA A 353 58.92 45.61 -45.35
N LEU A 354 58.40 44.47 -45.82
CA LEU A 354 58.69 43.93 -47.15
C LEU A 354 58.13 44.82 -48.27
N SER A 355 56.97 45.43 -48.04
CA SER A 355 56.31 46.36 -48.98
C SER A 355 57.12 47.65 -49.19
N ILE A 356 57.73 48.17 -48.11
CA ILE A 356 58.58 49.36 -48.15
C ILE A 356 59.89 49.06 -48.92
N LEU A 357 60.47 47.88 -48.70
CA LEU A 357 61.65 47.40 -49.43
C LEU A 357 61.38 47.26 -50.95
N LEU A 358 60.19 46.77 -51.31
CA LEU A 358 59.77 46.64 -52.70
C LEU A 358 59.58 48.00 -53.39
N LEU A 359 59.02 48.98 -52.68
CA LEU A 359 58.81 50.34 -53.21
C LEU A 359 60.14 51.06 -53.50
N VAL A 360 61.17 50.82 -52.69
CA VAL A 360 62.53 51.36 -52.92
C VAL A 360 63.16 50.71 -54.17
N ALA A 361 62.96 49.41 -54.38
CA ALA A 361 63.46 48.71 -55.56
C ALA A 361 62.75 49.15 -56.86
N VAL A 362 61.44 49.40 -56.80
CA VAL A 362 60.65 49.90 -57.94
C VAL A 362 61.05 51.34 -58.30
N GLY A 363 61.34 52.20 -57.32
CA GLY A 363 61.86 53.54 -57.56
C GLY A 363 63.20 53.55 -58.32
N ALA A 364 64.09 52.61 -57.99
CA ALA A 364 65.37 52.45 -58.70
C ALA A 364 65.19 51.94 -60.15
N ALA A 365 64.20 51.08 -60.39
CA ALA A 365 63.87 50.58 -61.72
C ALA A 365 63.21 51.64 -62.63
N ILE A 366 62.37 52.52 -62.06
CA ILE A 366 61.73 53.63 -62.79
C ILE A 366 62.77 54.65 -63.29
N PHE A 367 63.81 54.91 -62.51
CA PHE A 367 64.92 55.79 -62.90
C PHE A 367 65.72 55.23 -64.09
N ALA A 368 65.86 53.91 -64.18
CA ALA A 368 66.50 53.24 -65.33
C ALA A 368 65.59 53.21 -66.58
N PHE A 369 64.28 53.13 -66.40
CA PHE A 369 63.30 53.01 -67.50
C PHE A 369 63.03 54.34 -68.23
N GLY A 370 63.33 55.48 -67.61
CA GLY A 370 63.24 56.81 -68.23
C GLY A 370 64.17 57.00 -69.43
N GLN A 371 65.22 56.18 -69.55
CA GLN A 371 66.19 56.23 -70.64
C GLN A 371 65.73 55.47 -71.90
N GLN A 372 64.70 54.63 -71.79
CA GLN A 372 64.28 53.69 -72.84
C GLN A 372 62.83 53.91 -73.30
N ARG A 373 62.34 55.15 -73.15
CA ARG A 373 61.02 55.58 -73.60
C ARG A 373 60.98 56.03 -75.06
N GLN A 374 62.00 55.65 -75.83
CA GLN A 374 62.14 55.90 -77.27
C GLN A 374 61.62 54.72 -78.13
N ALA A 375 60.92 53.75 -77.54
CA ALA A 375 60.25 52.64 -78.22
C ALA A 375 58.71 52.73 -78.07
N SER A 376 58.18 53.90 -78.45
CA SER A 376 56.85 54.46 -78.16
C SER A 376 55.63 53.88 -78.90
N GLN A 377 55.47 52.57 -79.15
CA GLN A 377 54.28 52.11 -79.93
C GLN A 377 53.51 50.88 -79.43
N ASN A 378 54.01 50.12 -78.46
CA ASN A 378 53.26 48.95 -77.93
C ASN A 378 52.35 49.30 -76.74
N ALA A 379 52.10 50.60 -76.52
CA ALA A 379 51.52 51.17 -75.32
C ALA A 379 49.97 51.26 -75.31
N VAL A 380 49.24 50.56 -76.18
CA VAL A 380 47.76 50.70 -76.23
C VAL A 380 47.00 49.37 -76.02
N GLU A 381 47.57 48.22 -76.39
CA GLU A 381 46.90 46.91 -76.17
C GLU A 381 47.12 46.35 -74.76
N ALA A 382 48.22 46.69 -74.10
CA ALA A 382 48.55 46.16 -72.76
C ALA A 382 47.73 46.82 -71.63
N GLU A 383 47.31 48.08 -71.81
CA GLU A 383 46.60 48.85 -70.76
C GLU A 383 45.15 48.36 -70.57
N MET A 384 44.49 47.87 -71.64
CA MET A 384 43.14 47.30 -71.54
C MET A 384 43.11 45.89 -70.91
N GLN A 385 44.16 45.08 -71.10
CA GLN A 385 44.25 43.75 -70.49
C GLN A 385 44.68 43.83 -69.00
N ALA A 386 45.48 44.83 -68.62
CA ALA A 386 45.93 45.01 -67.24
C ALA A 386 44.78 45.38 -66.28
N THR A 387 43.81 46.20 -66.71
CA THR A 387 42.66 46.57 -65.87
C THR A 387 41.64 45.43 -65.70
N ALA A 388 41.45 44.58 -66.72
CA ALA A 388 40.58 43.41 -66.62
C ALA A 388 41.21 42.29 -65.76
N ALA A 389 42.52 42.09 -65.85
CA ALA A 389 43.26 41.13 -65.02
C ALA A 389 43.30 41.55 -63.54
N TYR A 390 43.41 42.86 -63.25
CA TYR A 390 43.44 43.37 -61.87
C TYR A 390 42.10 43.19 -61.14
N GLN A 391 40.96 43.41 -61.81
CA GLN A 391 39.64 43.19 -61.22
C GLN A 391 39.26 41.69 -61.11
N ALA A 392 39.71 40.85 -62.05
CA ALA A 392 39.51 39.40 -61.98
C ALA A 392 40.32 38.76 -60.83
N GLN A 393 41.51 39.28 -60.52
CA GLN A 393 42.37 38.75 -59.46
C GLN A 393 41.87 39.09 -58.05
N GLU A 394 41.26 40.27 -57.85
CA GLU A 394 40.68 40.66 -56.56
C GLU A 394 39.43 39.84 -56.20
N THR A 395 38.56 39.55 -57.18
CA THR A 395 37.39 38.67 -57.00
C THR A 395 37.76 37.19 -56.84
N ALA A 396 38.84 36.73 -57.46
CA ALA A 396 39.34 35.36 -57.31
C ALA A 396 39.85 35.08 -55.89
N VAL A 397 40.65 36.00 -55.32
CA VAL A 397 41.18 35.87 -53.94
C VAL A 397 40.04 35.94 -52.90
N ALA A 398 39.05 36.81 -53.10
CA ALA A 398 37.88 36.89 -52.22
C ALA A 398 37.03 35.60 -52.27
N ASN A 399 36.82 35.03 -53.45
CA ASN A 399 36.08 33.78 -53.62
C ASN A 399 36.81 32.57 -53.05
N GLU A 400 38.14 32.52 -53.16
CA GLU A 400 38.96 31.45 -52.58
C GLU A 400 38.93 31.48 -51.04
N LEU A 401 38.94 32.68 -50.44
CA LEU A 401 38.82 32.85 -48.99
C LEU A 401 37.43 32.48 -48.47
N ILE A 402 36.36 32.83 -49.20
CA ILE A 402 34.99 32.42 -48.87
C ILE A 402 34.83 30.90 -49.01
N ALA A 403 35.43 30.29 -50.03
CA ALA A 403 35.41 28.84 -50.23
C ALA A 403 36.16 28.11 -49.10
N ALA A 404 37.33 28.60 -48.69
CA ALA A 404 38.09 28.04 -47.57
C ALA A 404 37.36 28.18 -46.23
N THR A 405 36.65 29.29 -46.01
CA THR A 405 35.87 29.53 -44.79
C THR A 405 34.66 28.59 -44.72
N ARG A 406 33.92 28.44 -45.83
CA ARG A 406 32.80 27.49 -45.92
C ARG A 406 33.25 26.04 -45.76
N ALA A 407 34.41 25.68 -46.30
CA ALA A 407 34.97 24.34 -46.13
C ALA A 407 35.34 24.07 -44.66
N ALA A 408 35.89 25.06 -43.94
CA ALA A 408 36.19 24.94 -42.52
C ALA A 408 34.93 24.85 -41.66
N GLU A 409 33.88 25.64 -41.96
CA GLU A 409 32.58 25.54 -41.30
C GLU A 409 31.92 24.18 -41.54
N ALA A 410 31.98 23.66 -42.78
CA ALA A 410 31.47 22.34 -43.11
C ALA A 410 32.16 21.23 -42.32
N ILE A 411 33.50 21.28 -42.20
CA ILE A 411 34.27 20.30 -41.41
C ILE A 411 33.91 20.38 -39.92
N SER A 412 33.74 21.58 -39.36
CA SER A 412 33.32 21.75 -37.96
C SER A 412 31.93 21.17 -37.72
N SER A 413 30.97 21.46 -38.61
CA SER A 413 29.61 20.93 -38.52
C SER A 413 29.56 19.40 -38.68
N GLN A 414 30.45 18.84 -39.51
CA GLN A 414 30.54 17.39 -39.70
C GLN A 414 31.13 16.71 -38.46
N MET A 415 32.15 17.29 -37.84
CA MET A 415 32.71 16.77 -36.58
C MET A 415 31.70 16.83 -35.43
N GLU A 416 30.90 17.90 -35.32
CA GLU A 416 29.83 18.01 -34.33
C GLU A 416 28.73 16.96 -34.57
N ALA A 417 28.38 16.70 -35.84
CA ALA A 417 27.43 15.66 -36.20
C ALA A 417 27.94 14.26 -35.88
N GLU A 418 29.22 13.96 -36.19
CA GLU A 418 29.85 12.67 -35.87
C GLU A 418 29.98 12.45 -34.35
N ALA A 419 30.29 13.50 -33.58
CA ALA A 419 30.33 13.44 -32.12
C ALA A 419 28.94 13.18 -31.52
N ALA A 420 27.91 13.89 -31.99
CA ALA A 420 26.52 13.67 -31.58
C ALA A 420 26.02 12.26 -31.96
N GLN A 421 26.47 11.73 -33.10
CA GLN A 421 26.12 10.39 -33.55
C GLN A 421 26.80 9.31 -32.70
N ALA A 422 28.06 9.50 -32.32
CA ALA A 422 28.77 8.61 -31.40
C ALA A 422 28.13 8.60 -30.00
N GLU A 423 27.71 9.75 -29.49
CA GLU A 423 27.02 9.87 -28.19
C GLU A 423 25.63 9.21 -28.22
N ALA A 424 24.92 9.32 -29.35
CA ALA A 424 23.65 8.63 -29.55
C ALA A 424 23.82 7.09 -29.66
N GLU A 425 24.90 6.59 -30.24
CA GLU A 425 25.22 5.17 -30.29
C GLU A 425 25.57 4.61 -28.91
N THR A 426 26.34 5.34 -28.09
CA THR A 426 26.61 4.94 -26.70
C THR A 426 25.35 4.93 -25.86
N ALA A 427 24.50 5.96 -25.97
CA ALA A 427 23.23 6.01 -25.24
C ALA A 427 22.26 4.88 -25.65
N ARG A 428 22.27 4.47 -26.92
CA ARG A 428 21.50 3.30 -27.39
C ARG A 428 22.05 2.00 -26.82
N ALA A 429 23.37 1.81 -26.80
CA ALA A 429 23.99 0.62 -26.22
C ALA A 429 23.69 0.49 -24.71
N ASP A 430 23.72 1.60 -23.97
CA ASP A 430 23.38 1.62 -22.55
C ASP A 430 21.88 1.32 -22.32
N ALA A 431 21.01 1.85 -23.18
CA ALA A 431 19.57 1.55 -23.12
C ALA A 431 19.26 0.08 -23.42
N ASP A 432 19.94 -0.53 -24.40
CA ASP A 432 19.80 -1.95 -24.73
C ASP A 432 20.34 -2.84 -23.59
N ALA A 433 21.46 -2.48 -22.97
CA ALA A 433 21.99 -3.19 -21.80
C ALA A 433 21.04 -3.10 -20.59
N ALA A 434 20.43 -1.92 -20.36
CA ALA A 434 19.43 -1.74 -19.32
C ALA A 434 18.16 -2.58 -19.57
N ARG A 435 17.73 -2.69 -20.84
CA ARG A 435 16.59 -3.53 -21.23
C ARG A 435 16.84 -5.01 -20.97
N ILE A 436 18.01 -5.53 -21.37
CA ILE A 436 18.38 -6.93 -21.14
C ILE A 436 18.43 -7.23 -19.63
N ASN A 437 19.06 -6.36 -18.83
CA ASN A 437 19.10 -6.54 -17.38
C ASN A 437 17.70 -6.51 -16.74
N ALA A 438 16.77 -5.72 -17.28
CA ALA A 438 15.39 -5.68 -16.81
C ALA A 438 14.61 -6.95 -17.18
N GLU A 439 14.82 -7.48 -18.39
CA GLU A 439 14.24 -8.75 -18.84
C GLU A 439 14.76 -9.92 -17.97
N ASP A 440 16.06 -9.99 -17.71
CA ASP A 440 16.67 -11.01 -16.84
C ASP A 440 16.15 -10.92 -15.39
N ALA A 441 16.02 -9.70 -14.85
CA ALA A 441 15.48 -9.48 -13.51
C ALA A 441 14.01 -9.89 -13.40
N GLN A 442 13.22 -9.66 -14.46
CA GLN A 442 11.82 -10.10 -14.50
C GLN A 442 11.72 -11.63 -14.55
N GLU A 443 12.55 -12.30 -15.37
CA GLU A 443 12.56 -13.76 -15.44
C GLU A 443 12.92 -14.39 -14.09
N ILE A 444 13.92 -13.84 -13.39
CA ILE A 444 14.29 -14.30 -12.03
C ILE A 444 13.11 -14.13 -11.06
N ALA A 445 12.45 -12.97 -11.07
CA ALA A 445 11.31 -12.72 -10.20
C ALA A 445 10.11 -13.65 -10.47
N GLU A 446 9.86 -13.98 -11.75
CA GLU A 446 8.82 -14.95 -12.14
C GLU A 446 9.17 -16.37 -11.68
N GLN A 447 10.44 -16.78 -11.78
CA GLN A 447 10.90 -18.06 -11.27
C GLN A 447 10.79 -18.17 -9.75
N GLU A 448 11.19 -17.12 -9.01
CA GLU A 448 11.06 -17.05 -7.55
C GLU A 448 9.59 -17.13 -7.11
N ARG A 449 8.69 -16.41 -7.81
CA ARG A 449 7.25 -16.45 -7.53
C ARG A 449 6.65 -17.84 -7.79
N ALA A 450 7.05 -18.50 -8.87
CA ALA A 450 6.61 -19.86 -9.18
C ALA A 450 7.11 -20.86 -8.11
N ALA A 451 8.35 -20.72 -7.65
CA ALA A 451 8.90 -21.54 -6.57
C ALA A 451 8.16 -21.32 -5.24
N ALA A 452 7.87 -20.07 -4.88
CA ALA A 452 7.12 -19.74 -3.67
C ALA A 452 5.69 -20.31 -3.69
N LEU A 453 5.01 -20.21 -4.84
CA LEU A 453 3.67 -20.78 -5.01
C LEU A 453 3.68 -22.30 -4.86
N ARG A 454 4.65 -22.98 -5.49
CA ARG A 454 4.83 -24.43 -5.35
C ARG A 454 5.06 -24.82 -3.90
N GLN A 455 5.92 -24.10 -3.17
CA GLN A 455 6.20 -24.40 -1.77
C GLN A 455 4.98 -24.19 -0.86
N SER A 456 4.16 -23.16 -1.14
CA SER A 456 2.89 -22.94 -0.45
C SER A 456 1.89 -24.07 -0.68
N GLN A 457 1.75 -24.55 -1.92
CA GLN A 457 0.87 -25.67 -2.27
C GLN A 457 1.29 -26.97 -1.56
N ILE A 458 2.59 -27.28 -1.53
CA ILE A 458 3.13 -28.45 -0.83
C ILE A 458 2.85 -28.36 0.67
N ALA A 459 3.08 -27.19 1.28
CA ALA A 459 2.83 -26.99 2.71
C ALA A 459 1.33 -27.17 3.06
N LEU A 460 0.44 -26.66 2.20
CA LEU A 460 -1.00 -26.85 2.38
C LEU A 460 -1.40 -28.31 2.21
N ALA A 461 -0.90 -29.00 1.17
CA ALA A 461 -1.13 -30.43 0.96
C ALA A 461 -0.68 -31.26 2.17
N GLN A 462 0.50 -30.98 2.73
CA GLN A 462 1.00 -31.64 3.93
C GLN A 462 0.12 -31.38 5.17
N SER A 463 -0.36 -30.14 5.34
CA SER A 463 -1.26 -29.80 6.44
C SER A 463 -2.59 -30.55 6.34
N LEU A 464 -3.20 -30.59 5.15
CA LEU A 464 -4.45 -31.31 4.92
C LEU A 464 -4.28 -32.82 5.09
N ALA A 465 -3.18 -33.40 4.60
CA ALA A 465 -2.85 -34.81 4.80
C ALA A 465 -2.67 -35.15 6.29
N SER A 466 -1.99 -34.28 7.05
CA SER A 466 -1.85 -34.45 8.50
C SER A 466 -3.21 -34.42 9.20
N GLN A 467 -4.09 -33.48 8.85
CA GLN A 467 -5.43 -33.39 9.42
C GLN A 467 -6.25 -34.64 9.09
N ALA A 468 -6.19 -35.13 7.84
CA ALA A 468 -6.84 -36.37 7.44
C ALA A 468 -6.38 -37.57 8.29
N THR A 469 -5.07 -37.74 8.47
CA THR A 469 -4.54 -38.84 9.32
C THR A 469 -5.00 -38.74 10.77
N THR A 470 -5.03 -37.53 11.35
CA THR A 470 -5.49 -37.33 12.74
C THR A 470 -6.99 -37.58 12.88
N SER A 471 -7.81 -37.17 11.90
CA SER A 471 -9.25 -37.45 11.91
C SER A 471 -9.55 -38.95 11.80
N LEU A 472 -8.74 -39.70 11.04
CA LEU A 472 -8.82 -41.16 10.96
C LEU A 472 -8.44 -41.84 12.28
N ASP A 473 -7.39 -41.36 12.96
CA ASP A 473 -6.94 -41.92 14.24
C ASP A 473 -7.94 -41.69 15.40
N GLN A 474 -8.78 -40.66 15.30
CA GLN A 474 -9.71 -40.25 16.36
C GLN A 474 -11.15 -40.78 16.18
N ASP A 475 -11.42 -41.64 15.18
CA ASP A 475 -12.77 -42.09 14.79
C ASP A 475 -13.77 -40.92 14.60
N ALA A 476 -13.26 -39.73 14.28
CA ALA A 476 -13.98 -38.48 14.46
C ALA A 476 -14.89 -38.12 13.28
N ASP A 477 -14.48 -38.45 12.05
CA ASP A 477 -15.32 -38.35 10.85
C ASP A 477 -14.62 -38.93 9.58
N THR A 478 -15.07 -40.08 9.09
CA THR A 478 -14.48 -40.79 7.93
C THR A 478 -14.64 -40.02 6.62
N GLU A 479 -15.76 -39.30 6.47
CA GLU A 479 -16.08 -38.52 5.26
C GLU A 479 -15.17 -37.29 5.14
N LEU A 480 -14.99 -36.55 6.23
CA LEU A 480 -14.09 -35.39 6.28
C LEU A 480 -12.64 -35.81 6.01
N ALA A 481 -12.17 -36.90 6.62
CA ALA A 481 -10.83 -37.42 6.38
C ALA A 481 -10.59 -37.78 4.90
N THR A 482 -11.61 -38.34 4.24
CA THR A 482 -11.56 -38.69 2.82
C THR A 482 -11.42 -37.46 1.93
N LEU A 483 -12.23 -36.42 2.19
CA LEU A 483 -12.17 -35.18 1.43
C LEU A 483 -10.84 -34.44 1.64
N LEU A 484 -10.33 -34.41 2.88
CA LEU A 484 -9.06 -33.76 3.19
C LEU A 484 -7.88 -34.49 2.53
N ALA A 485 -7.85 -35.82 2.54
CA ALA A 485 -6.80 -36.60 1.89
C ALA A 485 -6.84 -36.46 0.36
N LEU A 486 -8.04 -36.40 -0.24
CA LEU A 486 -8.20 -36.22 -1.68
C LEU A 486 -7.79 -34.81 -2.13
N GLU A 487 -8.14 -33.77 -1.36
CA GLU A 487 -7.71 -32.40 -1.66
C GLU A 487 -6.20 -32.22 -1.45
N ALA A 488 -5.63 -32.87 -0.42
CA ALA A 488 -4.18 -32.92 -0.23
C ALA A 488 -3.47 -33.53 -1.45
N TYR A 489 -4.00 -34.64 -1.98
CA TYR A 489 -3.48 -35.27 -3.19
C TYR A 489 -3.57 -34.38 -4.43
N ARG A 490 -4.70 -33.69 -4.61
CA ARG A 490 -4.89 -32.77 -5.73
C ARG A 490 -3.88 -31.63 -5.70
N LEU A 491 -3.64 -31.04 -4.54
CA LEU A 491 -2.67 -29.95 -4.36
C LEU A 491 -1.22 -30.41 -4.55
N ASP A 492 -0.89 -31.62 -4.09
CA ASP A 492 0.43 -32.22 -4.25
C ASP A 492 0.74 -32.53 -5.73
N GLN A 493 -0.27 -32.99 -6.49
CA GLN A 493 -0.15 -33.17 -7.94
C GLN A 493 0.01 -31.85 -8.71
N LEU A 494 -0.66 -30.79 -8.27
CA LEU A 494 -0.52 -29.46 -8.87
C LEU A 494 0.86 -28.85 -8.61
N ALA A 495 1.47 -29.12 -7.46
CA ALA A 495 2.82 -28.69 -7.15
C ALA A 495 3.86 -29.36 -8.07
N GLY A 496 3.56 -30.59 -8.53
CA GLY A 496 4.38 -31.37 -9.46
C GLY A 496 5.55 -32.04 -8.76
N GLY A 497 5.72 -33.35 -9.01
CA GLY A 497 6.74 -34.18 -8.37
C GLY A 497 6.18 -35.54 -7.93
N PRO A 498 7.00 -36.38 -7.27
CA PRO A 498 6.50 -37.59 -6.64
C PRO A 498 5.58 -37.24 -5.47
N VAL A 499 4.50 -38.00 -5.30
CA VAL A 499 3.53 -37.80 -4.22
C VAL A 499 4.24 -37.84 -2.87
N SER A 500 3.98 -36.84 -2.03
CA SER A 500 4.50 -36.75 -0.67
C SER A 500 4.10 -37.99 0.12
N TRP A 501 5.07 -38.58 0.82
CA TRP A 501 4.81 -39.76 1.67
C TRP A 501 3.70 -39.52 2.70
N LEU A 502 3.50 -38.26 3.13
CA LEU A 502 2.44 -37.91 4.08
C LEU A 502 1.05 -37.96 3.43
N VAL A 503 0.94 -37.46 2.20
CA VAL A 503 -0.27 -37.56 1.37
C VAL A 503 -0.58 -39.03 1.06
N ASP A 504 0.44 -39.81 0.66
CA ASP A 504 0.31 -41.25 0.45
C ASP A 504 -0.17 -41.98 1.72
N SER A 505 0.39 -41.63 2.88
CA SER A 505 -0.01 -42.22 4.17
C SER A 505 -1.44 -41.87 4.57
N ALA A 506 -1.96 -40.70 4.17
CA ALA A 506 -3.33 -40.29 4.41
C ALA A 506 -4.32 -41.03 3.50
N LEU A 507 -3.93 -41.30 2.25
CA LEU A 507 -4.76 -42.04 1.28
C LEU A 507 -4.80 -43.54 1.54
N ARG A 508 -3.72 -44.13 2.06
CA ARG A 508 -3.58 -45.58 2.18
C ARG A 508 -4.69 -46.27 3.01
N PRO A 509 -5.16 -45.74 4.15
CA PRO A 509 -6.29 -46.32 4.89
C PRO A 509 -7.61 -46.19 4.11
N ILE A 510 -7.81 -45.05 3.43
CA ILE A 510 -9.03 -44.78 2.63
C ILE A 510 -9.15 -45.76 1.47
N LEU A 511 -8.03 -46.08 0.83
CA LEU A 511 -7.98 -46.99 -0.32
C LEU A 511 -7.91 -48.47 0.08
N SER A 512 -7.97 -48.79 1.38
CA SER A 512 -7.92 -50.17 1.86
C SER A 512 -9.30 -50.84 1.85
N ASP A 513 -9.32 -52.15 1.61
CA ASP A 513 -10.56 -52.93 1.60
C ASP A 513 -11.26 -52.84 2.97
N GLY A 514 -12.52 -52.38 2.98
CA GLY A 514 -13.34 -52.25 4.17
C GLY A 514 -13.50 -50.82 4.71
N PHE A 515 -12.88 -49.81 4.09
CA PHE A 515 -13.05 -48.40 4.47
C PHE A 515 -14.40 -47.81 4.01
N PHE A 516 -14.87 -48.20 2.83
CA PHE A 516 -16.18 -47.79 2.32
C PHE A 516 -17.27 -48.81 2.68
N ASN A 517 -18.43 -48.34 3.12
CA ASN A 517 -19.59 -49.17 3.48
C ASN A 517 -20.20 -49.93 2.30
N THR A 518 -19.86 -49.59 1.06
CA THR A 518 -20.41 -50.22 -0.15
C THR A 518 -19.36 -50.21 -1.25
N THR A 519 -18.99 -51.41 -1.69
CA THR A 519 -18.15 -51.61 -2.88
C THR A 519 -19.01 -52.19 -3.99
N LEU A 520 -19.14 -51.46 -5.10
CA LEU A 520 -19.94 -51.87 -6.25
C LEU A 520 -19.13 -52.84 -7.15
N VAL A 521 -19.14 -54.12 -6.79
CA VAL A 521 -18.39 -55.17 -7.52
C VAL A 521 -19.27 -55.78 -8.61
N SER A 522 -19.00 -55.46 -9.88
CA SER A 522 -19.71 -56.10 -11.00
C SER A 522 -18.90 -56.17 -12.29
N HIS A 523 -18.02 -55.21 -12.56
CA HIS A 523 -17.14 -55.24 -13.74
C HIS A 523 -16.08 -56.33 -13.64
N THR A 524 -15.85 -57.02 -14.77
CA THR A 524 -14.82 -58.07 -14.88
C THR A 524 -13.53 -57.56 -15.53
N GLY A 525 -13.52 -56.31 -16.00
CA GLY A 525 -12.38 -55.59 -16.58
C GLY A 525 -12.08 -54.28 -15.83
N ASN A 526 -11.06 -53.54 -16.28
CA ASN A 526 -10.73 -52.25 -15.68
C ASN A 526 -11.84 -51.24 -15.99
N VAL A 527 -12.31 -50.53 -14.96
CA VAL A 527 -13.23 -49.40 -15.13
C VAL A 527 -12.46 -48.22 -15.70
N ARG A 528 -12.92 -47.67 -16.84
CA ARG A 528 -12.24 -46.61 -17.60
C ARG A 528 -12.78 -45.22 -17.34
N ALA A 529 -14.09 -45.09 -17.14
CA ALA A 529 -14.73 -43.82 -16.84
C ALA A 529 -15.97 -44.02 -15.98
N VAL A 530 -16.30 -42.95 -15.24
CA VAL A 530 -17.43 -42.91 -14.31
C VAL A 530 -18.10 -41.53 -14.44
N ALA A 531 -19.43 -41.49 -14.51
CA ALA A 531 -20.21 -40.25 -14.57
C ALA A 531 -21.42 -40.29 -13.63
N TYR A 532 -21.65 -39.22 -12.88
CA TYR A 532 -22.85 -39.05 -12.06
C TYR A 532 -23.93 -38.32 -12.86
N SER A 533 -25.17 -38.73 -12.66
CA SER A 533 -26.34 -37.92 -13.04
C SER A 533 -26.35 -36.59 -12.29
N SER A 534 -26.93 -35.55 -12.89
CA SER A 534 -26.98 -34.21 -12.31
C SER A 534 -27.75 -34.11 -10.99
N ASP A 535 -28.63 -35.07 -10.71
CA ASP A 535 -29.36 -35.17 -9.45
C ASP A 535 -28.65 -36.06 -8.40
N GLY A 536 -27.51 -36.66 -8.75
CA GLY A 536 -26.72 -37.51 -7.88
C GLY A 536 -27.34 -38.87 -7.57
N THR A 537 -28.45 -39.23 -8.22
CA THR A 537 -29.18 -40.48 -7.90
C THR A 537 -28.71 -41.69 -8.70
N MET A 538 -28.08 -41.45 -9.85
CA MET A 538 -27.55 -42.48 -10.74
C MET A 538 -26.05 -42.29 -11.00
N LEU A 539 -25.34 -43.41 -11.10
CA LEU A 539 -23.94 -43.51 -11.52
C LEU A 539 -23.85 -44.33 -12.80
N ALA A 540 -23.05 -43.90 -13.77
CA ALA A 540 -22.70 -44.66 -14.95
C ALA A 540 -21.23 -45.06 -14.90
N THR A 541 -20.91 -46.32 -15.16
CA THR A 541 -19.54 -46.84 -15.21
C THR A 541 -19.31 -47.58 -16.52
N VAL A 542 -18.14 -47.41 -17.12
CA VAL A 542 -17.72 -48.12 -18.35
C VAL A 542 -16.40 -48.83 -18.14
N SER A 543 -16.19 -49.94 -18.84
CA SER A 543 -15.10 -50.87 -18.54
C SER A 543 -14.59 -51.62 -19.79
N ASP A 544 -13.40 -52.20 -19.65
CA ASP A 544 -12.74 -53.11 -20.60
C ASP A 544 -13.46 -54.48 -20.72
N ASP A 545 -14.64 -54.64 -20.11
CA ASP A 545 -15.50 -55.83 -20.25
C ASP A 545 -16.59 -55.63 -21.32
N ASP A 546 -16.41 -54.66 -22.21
CA ASP A 546 -17.34 -54.24 -23.27
C ASP A 546 -18.72 -53.76 -22.76
N THR A 547 -18.85 -53.48 -21.46
CA THR A 547 -20.13 -53.09 -20.86
C THR A 547 -20.14 -51.68 -20.27
N LEU A 548 -21.30 -51.05 -20.36
CA LEU A 548 -21.67 -49.88 -19.57
C LEU A 548 -22.67 -50.32 -18.50
N ARG A 549 -22.49 -49.86 -17.26
CA ARG A 549 -23.39 -50.16 -16.15
C ARG A 549 -23.96 -48.89 -15.56
N LEU A 550 -25.27 -48.88 -15.33
CA LEU A 550 -25.97 -47.83 -14.60
C LEU A 550 -26.36 -48.33 -13.21
N TRP A 551 -26.01 -47.57 -12.19
CA TRP A 551 -26.25 -47.88 -10.79
C TRP A 551 -27.21 -46.87 -10.19
N ASP A 552 -28.23 -47.34 -9.47
CA ASP A 552 -29.09 -46.50 -8.66
C ASP A 552 -28.48 -46.33 -7.27
N LEU A 553 -27.97 -45.15 -6.97
CA LEU A 553 -27.30 -44.85 -5.70
C LEU A 553 -28.28 -44.73 -4.52
N ARG A 554 -29.59 -44.67 -4.79
CA ARG A 554 -30.62 -44.70 -3.73
C ARG A 554 -30.80 -46.09 -3.14
N ASN A 555 -30.35 -47.13 -3.86
CA ASN A 555 -30.34 -48.50 -3.37
C ASN A 555 -29.20 -49.29 -4.03
N THR A 556 -28.04 -49.27 -3.36
CA THR A 556 -26.80 -49.90 -3.83
C THR A 556 -26.80 -51.43 -3.75
N GLU A 557 -27.84 -52.05 -3.18
CA GLU A 557 -28.03 -53.51 -3.18
C GLU A 557 -28.67 -54.02 -4.48
N LEU A 558 -29.20 -53.13 -5.32
CA LEU A 558 -29.76 -53.52 -6.62
C LEU A 558 -28.66 -53.80 -7.64
N GLU A 559 -28.85 -54.86 -8.43
CA GLU A 559 -27.97 -55.12 -9.57
C GLU A 559 -27.99 -53.96 -10.57
N PRO A 560 -26.83 -53.54 -11.10
CA PRO A 560 -26.77 -52.47 -12.08
C PRO A 560 -27.46 -52.86 -13.38
N ILE A 561 -28.03 -51.87 -14.06
CA ILE A 561 -28.51 -52.06 -15.43
C ILE A 561 -27.29 -52.18 -16.33
N VAL A 562 -27.07 -53.38 -16.87
CA VAL A 562 -25.97 -53.66 -17.80
C VAL A 562 -26.43 -53.35 -19.23
N LEU A 563 -25.82 -52.33 -19.83
CA LEU A 563 -25.99 -52.00 -21.24
C LEU A 563 -24.91 -52.72 -22.04
N THR A 564 -25.35 -53.63 -22.90
CA THR A 564 -24.52 -54.43 -23.80
C THR A 564 -24.76 -54.00 -25.25
N GLY A 565 -23.76 -54.19 -26.12
CA GLY A 565 -23.85 -53.83 -27.54
C GLY A 565 -22.55 -53.28 -28.12
N HIS A 566 -21.64 -52.84 -27.25
CA HIS A 566 -20.25 -52.61 -27.63
C HIS A 566 -19.54 -53.96 -27.83
N THR A 567 -18.63 -54.00 -28.80
CA THR A 567 -17.86 -55.21 -29.14
C THR A 567 -16.37 -55.06 -28.78
N GLU A 568 -16.01 -53.95 -28.15
CA GLU A 568 -14.67 -53.57 -27.70
C GLU A 568 -14.78 -52.63 -26.47
N ASP A 569 -13.65 -52.41 -25.79
CA ASP A 569 -13.51 -51.61 -24.57
C ASP A 569 -14.22 -50.24 -24.66
N VAL A 570 -15.02 -49.93 -23.64
CA VAL A 570 -15.72 -48.65 -23.55
C VAL A 570 -14.90 -47.69 -22.70
N SER A 571 -14.29 -46.69 -23.34
CA SER A 571 -13.29 -45.81 -22.72
C SER A 571 -13.84 -44.48 -22.16
N SER A 572 -15.09 -44.11 -22.47
CA SER A 572 -15.71 -42.87 -22.01
C SER A 572 -17.21 -43.02 -21.80
N VAL A 573 -17.78 -42.27 -20.86
CA VAL A 573 -19.21 -42.20 -20.56
C VAL A 573 -19.69 -40.78 -20.37
#